data_AF-A0A3B8JRR9-F1
#
_entry.id   AF-A0A3B8JRR9-F1
#
_cell.length_a   1.000
_cell.length_b   1.000
_cell.length_c   1.000
_cell.angle_alpha   90.00
_cell.angle_beta   90.00
_cell.angle_gamma   90.00
#
_symmetry.space_group_name_H-M   'P 1'
#
loop_
_entity.id
_entity.type
_entity.pdbx_description
1 polymer ?
#
loop_
_entity_poly.entity_id
_entity_poly.type
_entity_poly.pdbx_seq_one_letter_code
_entity_poly.pdbx_strand_id
1 'polypeptide(L)'
;MMKLKLDFTKSSVLFISTLVTSLGIAASPSIAASFARSEADFTIFNYSQSPEGLPESGDVSQASTEFETSVSATGILTSTKANTSVKGGTTIANAYANAIFLKTPPFSNNSTLSYAVGSSNSYFGFAQSQATVAGEFSIKAGETFSFEFVANLAMLTAVENPLEEIATATGDLSLVLFDSTNNAVLDFFTVLSKIATSAHPRESADFFDYQNSQNINIDPNPNNFNTSFGNSNQESVTASFIGSYQRSFQSDTRLILIETKTSQVNVKAPEPSNTLALLLGFGLTGAFLGAKSKLNRQGRLFSTEIGKV
;
A
#
# COMPACT_ATOMS: atom_id res chain seq x y z
N MET A 1 -51.44 51.39 65.30
CA MET A 1 -52.21 51.53 64.05
C MET A 1 -51.20 51.71 62.92
N MET A 2 -51.22 51.06 61.76
CA MET A 2 -52.07 50.02 61.21
C MET A 2 -51.36 49.46 59.97
N LYS A 3 -51.09 48.15 59.98
CA LYS A 3 -51.03 47.15 58.89
C LYS A 3 -50.22 47.45 57.61
N LEU A 4 -49.09 46.74 57.48
CA LEU A 4 -48.56 46.25 56.20
C LEU A 4 -49.59 45.30 55.56
N LYS A 5 -49.89 45.48 54.27
CA LYS A 5 -50.55 44.48 53.44
C LYS A 5 -49.54 43.86 52.47
N LEU A 6 -49.34 42.57 52.66
CA LEU A 6 -48.72 41.63 51.73
C LEU A 6 -49.82 41.18 50.76
N ASP A 7 -49.56 41.21 49.45
CA ASP A 7 -50.26 40.34 48.52
C ASP A 7 -49.26 39.66 47.59
N PHE A 8 -49.45 38.35 47.50
CA PHE A 8 -48.53 37.35 46.98
C PHE A 8 -49.20 36.75 45.75
N THR A 9 -48.62 36.94 44.57
CA THR A 9 -49.08 36.18 43.39
C THR A 9 -47.90 35.56 42.66
N LYS A 10 -47.96 34.23 42.65
CA LYS A 10 -47.04 33.25 42.09
C LYS A 10 -46.69 33.53 40.62
N SER A 11 -45.40 33.46 40.29
CA SER A 11 -44.94 32.62 39.19
C SER A 11 -43.47 32.28 39.39
N SER A 12 -43.22 31.04 39.80
CA SER A 12 -41.88 30.47 39.93
C SER A 12 -41.45 29.94 38.56
N VAL A 13 -40.58 30.66 37.86
CA VAL A 13 -39.82 30.10 36.74
C VAL A 13 -38.39 29.87 37.24
N LEU A 14 -38.10 28.59 37.47
CA LEU A 14 -36.77 28.04 37.69
C LEU A 14 -35.87 28.34 36.49
N PHE A 15 -34.89 29.22 36.66
CA PHE A 15 -33.68 29.23 35.82
C PHE A 15 -32.51 28.74 36.67
N ILE A 16 -32.45 27.42 36.87
CA ILE A 16 -31.19 26.73 37.17
C ILE A 16 -30.74 26.17 35.82
N SER A 17 -30.13 27.02 34.99
CA SER A 17 -29.38 26.52 33.83
C SER A 17 -28.10 25.89 34.36
N THR A 18 -28.08 24.57 34.23
CA THR A 18 -26.96 23.66 34.41
C THR A 18 -25.63 24.26 33.97
N LEU A 19 -24.68 24.27 34.91
CA LEU A 19 -23.25 24.25 34.63
C LEU A 19 -22.95 22.97 33.84
N VAL A 20 -23.03 23.04 32.51
CA VAL A 20 -22.51 21.97 31.65
C VAL A 20 -20.99 22.07 31.77
N THR A 21 -20.43 21.17 32.58
CA THR A 21 -19.02 20.84 32.59
C THR A 21 -18.67 20.29 31.21
N SER A 22 -18.28 21.18 30.31
CA SER A 22 -17.63 20.85 29.06
C SER A 22 -16.23 20.33 29.37
N LEU A 23 -16.13 19.10 29.87
CA LEU A 23 -14.94 18.28 29.63
C LEU A 23 -15.00 17.84 28.17
N GLY A 24 -14.82 18.81 27.27
CA GLY A 24 -14.36 18.51 25.93
C GLY A 24 -12.96 17.98 26.11
N ILE A 25 -12.80 16.66 26.15
CA ILE A 25 -11.56 16.05 25.70
C ILE A 25 -11.54 16.37 24.20
N ALA A 26 -11.07 17.57 23.88
CA ALA A 26 -10.57 17.87 22.55
C ALA A 26 -9.35 16.97 22.42
N ALA A 27 -9.55 15.75 21.95
CA ALA A 27 -8.52 15.10 21.18
C ALA A 27 -8.24 16.10 20.05
N SER A 28 -7.13 16.82 20.15
CA SER A 28 -6.61 17.57 19.02
C SER A 28 -6.65 16.61 17.84
N PRO A 29 -7.25 16.97 16.69
CA PRO A 29 -7.13 16.12 15.52
C PRO A 29 -5.64 15.99 15.23
N SER A 30 -5.02 14.85 15.60
CA SER A 30 -3.75 14.50 15.01
C SER A 30 -4.09 14.25 13.55
N ILE A 31 -3.60 15.12 12.67
CA ILE A 31 -3.76 14.90 11.25
C ILE A 31 -2.91 13.68 10.95
N ALA A 32 -3.51 12.49 10.94
CA ALA A 32 -2.83 11.27 10.53
C ALA A 32 -2.41 11.47 9.07
N ALA A 33 -1.10 11.40 8.81
CA ALA A 33 -0.56 11.39 7.46
C ALA A 33 0.36 10.18 7.25
N SER A 34 0.16 9.50 6.11
CA SER A 34 1.03 8.40 5.70
C SER A 34 1.37 8.47 4.22
N PHE A 35 2.48 7.82 3.91
CA PHE A 35 3.06 7.78 2.58
C PHE A 35 3.62 6.38 2.31
N ALA A 36 3.38 5.87 1.12
CA ALA A 36 4.03 4.67 0.62
C ALA A 36 4.42 4.85 -0.85
N ARG A 37 5.60 4.35 -1.21
CA ARG A 37 6.16 4.36 -2.56
C ARG A 37 6.87 3.03 -2.82
N SER A 38 6.64 2.47 -4.01
CA SER A 38 7.40 1.36 -4.58
C SER A 38 7.72 1.69 -6.04
N GLU A 39 8.98 1.60 -6.40
CA GLU A 39 9.49 1.87 -7.74
C GLU A 39 10.48 0.77 -8.13
N ALA A 40 10.37 0.29 -9.37
CA ALA A 40 11.30 -0.67 -9.91
C ALA A 40 11.55 -0.46 -11.41
N ASP A 41 12.80 -0.56 -11.84
CA ASP A 41 13.21 -0.54 -13.24
C ASP A 41 14.10 -1.74 -13.57
N PHE A 42 14.02 -2.17 -14.83
CA PHE A 42 14.86 -3.22 -15.37
C PHE A 42 15.29 -2.81 -16.76
N THR A 43 16.58 -2.89 -17.04
CA THR A 43 17.17 -2.60 -18.34
C THR A 43 18.04 -3.76 -18.76
N ILE A 44 17.84 -4.26 -19.98
CA ILE A 44 18.65 -5.31 -20.59
C ILE A 44 19.23 -4.78 -21.88
N PHE A 45 20.53 -5.00 -22.05
CA PHE A 45 21.30 -4.50 -23.18
C PHE A 45 22.40 -5.49 -23.55
N ASN A 46 23.13 -5.20 -24.63
CA ASN A 46 24.22 -6.04 -25.12
C ASN A 46 23.80 -7.51 -25.35
N TYR A 47 22.60 -7.72 -25.89
CA TYR A 47 22.17 -9.06 -26.29
C TYR A 47 23.10 -9.62 -27.36
N SER A 48 23.48 -10.90 -27.23
CA SER A 48 24.24 -11.59 -28.28
C SER A 48 23.39 -11.97 -29.50
N GLN A 49 22.06 -11.94 -29.37
CA GLN A 49 21.11 -12.31 -30.41
C GLN A 49 19.97 -11.29 -30.46
N SER A 50 19.42 -11.05 -31.66
CA SER A 50 18.25 -10.18 -31.83
C SER A 50 16.95 -10.93 -31.52
N PRO A 51 15.97 -10.27 -30.88
CA PRO A 51 14.66 -10.86 -30.65
C PRO A 51 13.87 -11.06 -31.95
N GLU A 52 13.10 -12.13 -31.99
CA GLU A 52 12.13 -12.46 -33.04
C GLU A 52 10.77 -11.81 -32.77
N GLY A 53 9.93 -11.72 -33.79
CA GLY A 53 8.56 -11.22 -33.67
C GLY A 53 8.41 -9.71 -33.48
N LEU A 54 9.47 -9.00 -33.08
CA LEU A 54 9.47 -7.54 -33.04
C LEU A 54 9.53 -6.93 -34.45
N PRO A 55 8.86 -5.78 -34.66
CA PRO A 55 8.88 -5.08 -35.94
C PRO A 55 10.29 -4.58 -36.31
N GLU A 56 10.54 -4.35 -37.60
CA GLU A 56 11.88 -4.00 -38.12
C GLU A 56 12.30 -2.56 -37.80
N SER A 57 13.56 -2.20 -38.11
CA SER A 57 14.22 -0.98 -37.62
C SER A 57 13.37 0.29 -37.78
N GLY A 58 13.13 0.97 -36.67
CA GLY A 58 12.29 2.17 -36.59
C GLY A 58 11.00 1.94 -35.78
N ASP A 59 10.53 0.70 -35.70
CA ASP A 59 9.34 0.38 -34.94
C ASP A 59 9.69 -0.10 -33.52
N VAL A 60 9.09 0.58 -32.56
CA VAL A 60 9.28 0.37 -31.13
C VAL A 60 8.05 -0.35 -30.60
N SER A 61 8.21 -1.51 -29.95
CA SER A 61 7.14 -2.00 -29.08
C SER A 61 7.23 -1.19 -27.80
N GLN A 62 6.23 -0.34 -27.55
CA GLN A 62 6.15 0.50 -26.36
C GLN A 62 4.75 0.44 -25.78
N ALA A 63 4.67 0.36 -24.45
CA ALA A 63 3.44 0.54 -23.70
C ALA A 63 3.70 1.48 -22.54
N SER A 64 2.77 2.40 -22.30
CA SER A 64 2.74 3.25 -21.12
C SER A 64 1.30 3.28 -20.63
N THR A 65 1.13 3.12 -19.33
CA THR A 65 -0.18 3.11 -18.69
C THR A 65 -0.14 3.96 -17.44
N GLU A 66 -1.16 4.80 -17.32
CA GLU A 66 -1.50 5.57 -16.14
C GLU A 66 -3.00 5.30 -15.86
N PHE A 67 -3.43 5.38 -14.61
CA PHE A 67 -4.85 5.36 -14.22
C PHE A 67 -5.68 4.15 -14.71
N GLU A 68 -5.54 3.00 -14.05
CA GLU A 68 -6.43 1.83 -14.22
C GLU A 68 -6.55 1.31 -15.66
N THR A 69 -5.41 1.24 -16.35
CA THR A 69 -5.33 0.77 -17.74
C THR A 69 -4.41 -0.44 -17.87
N SER A 70 -4.65 -1.24 -18.91
CA SER A 70 -3.75 -2.29 -19.35
C SER A 70 -3.49 -2.18 -20.86
N VAL A 71 -2.23 -2.25 -21.26
CA VAL A 71 -1.82 -2.24 -22.68
C VAL A 71 -1.00 -3.48 -22.95
N SER A 72 -1.26 -4.13 -24.07
CA SER A 72 -0.46 -5.24 -24.57
C SER A 72 -0.04 -4.94 -26.00
N ALA A 73 1.25 -5.14 -26.27
CA ALA A 73 1.85 -5.13 -27.59
C ALA A 73 2.71 -6.39 -27.74
N THR A 74 3.29 -6.63 -28.90
CA THR A 74 4.16 -7.80 -29.13
C THR A 74 5.27 -7.85 -28.08
N GLY A 75 5.25 -8.89 -27.24
CA GLY A 75 6.26 -9.08 -26.20
C GLY A 75 6.18 -8.06 -25.05
N ILE A 76 5.09 -7.30 -24.89
CA ILE A 76 4.97 -6.29 -23.83
C ILE A 76 3.59 -6.35 -23.18
N LEU A 77 3.57 -6.22 -21.85
CA LEU A 77 2.36 -6.01 -21.06
C LEU A 77 2.63 -4.95 -19.99
N THR A 78 1.76 -3.95 -19.89
CA THR A 78 1.72 -3.02 -18.75
C THR A 78 0.32 -2.96 -18.16
N SER A 79 0.23 -2.82 -16.84
CA SER A 79 -1.04 -2.70 -16.13
C SER A 79 -0.90 -1.79 -14.91
N THR A 80 -1.94 -1.02 -14.63
CA THR A 80 -2.04 -0.15 -13.45
C THR A 80 -3.40 -0.31 -12.78
N LYS A 81 -3.47 -0.08 -11.47
CA LYS A 81 -4.69 -0.10 -10.67
C LYS A 81 -4.54 0.87 -9.50
N ALA A 82 -5.60 1.63 -9.18
CA ALA A 82 -5.56 2.59 -8.09
C ALA A 82 -6.93 2.76 -7.43
N ASN A 83 -7.00 2.59 -6.11
CA ASN A 83 -8.22 2.75 -5.32
C ASN A 83 -7.98 3.73 -4.19
N THR A 84 -8.93 4.63 -3.96
CA THR A 84 -8.93 5.54 -2.81
C THR A 84 -10.27 5.54 -2.10
N SER A 85 -10.25 5.78 -0.79
CA SER A 85 -11.43 6.04 0.03
C SER A 85 -11.04 7.00 1.14
N VAL A 86 -11.86 8.02 1.40
CA VAL A 86 -11.53 9.07 2.37
C VAL A 86 -12.80 9.61 3.03
N LYS A 87 -12.72 9.89 4.33
CA LYS A 87 -13.78 10.57 5.10
C LYS A 87 -13.22 11.82 5.77
N GLY A 88 -13.34 12.94 5.05
CA GLY A 88 -12.68 14.20 5.38
C GLY A 88 -11.19 14.17 4.99
N GLY A 89 -10.63 15.29 4.54
CA GLY A 89 -9.21 15.39 4.12
C GLY A 89 -8.91 14.85 2.71
N THR A 90 -7.74 14.25 2.50
CA THR A 90 -7.21 13.91 1.16
C THR A 90 -6.59 12.52 1.12
N THR A 91 -6.77 11.83 -0.01
CA THR A 91 -6.08 10.57 -0.30
C THR A 91 -5.79 10.48 -1.79
N ILE A 92 -4.54 10.18 -2.12
CA ILE A 92 -4.04 10.05 -3.48
C ILE A 92 -3.43 8.66 -3.58
N ALA A 93 -3.73 7.94 -4.66
CA ALA A 93 -3.06 6.69 -5.01
C ALA A 93 -2.88 6.67 -6.52
N ASN A 94 -1.64 6.54 -6.99
CA ASN A 94 -1.31 6.56 -8.42
C ASN A 94 -0.36 5.42 -8.74
N ALA A 95 -0.52 4.88 -9.95
CA ALA A 95 0.30 3.81 -10.49
C ALA A 95 0.68 4.13 -11.94
N TYR A 96 1.94 3.84 -12.28
CA TYR A 96 2.54 4.03 -13.59
C TYR A 96 3.29 2.76 -13.97
N ALA A 97 3.16 2.35 -15.23
CA ALA A 97 3.93 1.25 -15.79
C ALA A 97 4.32 1.58 -17.23
N ASN A 98 5.59 1.38 -17.55
CA ASN A 98 6.15 1.61 -18.87
C ASN A 98 6.99 0.41 -19.29
N ALA A 99 7.00 0.10 -20.59
CA ALA A 99 7.83 -0.94 -21.16
C ALA A 99 8.17 -0.60 -22.61
N ILE A 100 9.39 -0.96 -23.02
CA ILE A 100 9.94 -0.79 -24.36
C ILE A 100 10.81 -2.00 -24.74
N PHE A 101 10.69 -2.44 -25.99
CA PHE A 101 11.56 -3.46 -26.56
C PHE A 101 11.92 -3.11 -28.01
N LEU A 102 13.23 -2.98 -28.26
CA LEU A 102 13.84 -2.67 -29.54
C LEU A 102 14.55 -3.91 -30.09
N LYS A 103 14.40 -4.10 -31.41
CA LYS A 103 15.07 -5.16 -32.17
C LYS A 103 16.49 -4.80 -32.60
N THR A 104 16.71 -3.53 -32.98
CA THR A 104 17.98 -3.07 -33.57
C THR A 104 18.32 -1.64 -33.13
N PRO A 105 19.37 -1.43 -32.30
CA PRO A 105 20.09 -2.47 -31.56
C PRO A 105 19.15 -3.16 -30.55
N PRO A 106 19.35 -4.47 -30.25
CA PRO A 106 18.59 -5.17 -29.23
C PRO A 106 18.70 -4.48 -27.87
N PHE A 107 17.55 -4.11 -27.31
CA PHE A 107 17.48 -3.39 -26.04
C PHE A 107 16.07 -3.52 -25.46
N SER A 108 15.96 -3.80 -24.17
CA SER A 108 14.68 -3.68 -23.47
C SER A 108 14.81 -2.86 -22.20
N ASN A 109 13.75 -2.14 -21.90
CA ASN A 109 13.59 -1.46 -20.61
C ASN A 109 12.13 -1.50 -20.21
N ASN A 110 11.88 -1.58 -18.92
CA ASN A 110 10.57 -1.30 -18.38
C ASN A 110 10.71 -0.68 -16.98
N SER A 111 9.64 -0.07 -16.50
CA SER A 111 9.56 0.56 -15.18
C SER A 111 8.16 0.47 -14.58
N THR A 112 8.09 0.41 -13.26
CA THR A 112 6.85 0.49 -12.48
C THR A 112 7.03 1.48 -11.35
N LEU A 113 6.04 2.33 -11.12
CA LEU A 113 5.95 3.20 -9.96
C LEU A 113 4.54 3.09 -9.39
N SER A 114 4.44 2.90 -8.08
CA SER A 114 3.19 3.02 -7.34
C SER A 114 3.44 3.88 -6.11
N TYR A 115 2.58 4.86 -5.85
CA TYR A 115 2.64 5.65 -4.63
C TYR A 115 1.25 5.99 -4.11
N ALA A 116 1.15 6.13 -2.79
CA ALA A 116 -0.06 6.57 -2.13
C ALA A 116 0.26 7.51 -0.97
N VAL A 117 -0.60 8.50 -0.78
CA VAL A 117 -0.55 9.50 0.29
C VAL A 117 -1.94 9.57 0.90
N GLY A 118 -2.04 9.55 2.22
CA GLY A 118 -3.28 9.82 2.94
C GLY A 118 -3.06 10.90 3.99
N SER A 119 -4.03 11.80 4.15
CA SER A 119 -4.07 12.73 5.28
C SER A 119 -5.52 12.95 5.73
N SER A 120 -5.88 12.45 6.91
CA SER A 120 -7.15 12.72 7.63
C SER A 120 -7.40 11.73 8.78
N ASN A 121 -8.54 11.92 9.44
CA ASN A 121 -9.11 10.99 10.41
C ASN A 121 -9.45 9.59 9.84
N SER A 122 -9.62 9.39 8.53
CA SER A 122 -9.91 8.06 7.98
C SER A 122 -9.69 8.03 6.48
N TYR A 123 -8.76 7.18 6.07
CA TYR A 123 -8.44 7.03 4.66
C TYR A 123 -7.93 5.64 4.32
N PHE A 124 -8.00 5.33 3.03
CA PHE A 124 -7.42 4.16 2.39
C PHE A 124 -6.93 4.56 1.00
N GLY A 125 -5.68 4.27 0.70
CA GLY A 125 -5.09 4.43 -0.64
C GLY A 125 -4.36 3.16 -1.03
N PHE A 126 -4.64 2.65 -2.23
CA PHE A 126 -3.98 1.49 -2.81
C PHE A 126 -3.58 1.80 -4.24
N ALA A 127 -2.35 1.50 -4.61
CA ALA A 127 -1.89 1.58 -5.99
C ALA A 127 -1.02 0.38 -6.33
N GLN A 128 -1.16 -0.11 -7.55
CA GLN A 128 -0.39 -1.23 -8.08
C GLN A 128 -0.06 -0.98 -9.55
N SER A 129 1.18 -1.29 -9.93
CA SER A 129 1.66 -1.27 -11.31
C SER A 129 2.43 -2.53 -11.63
N GLN A 130 2.28 -2.99 -12.87
CA GLN A 130 3.00 -4.14 -13.42
C GLN A 130 3.53 -3.79 -14.80
N ALA A 131 4.77 -4.18 -15.09
CA ALA A 131 5.35 -4.09 -16.42
C ALA A 131 6.10 -5.39 -16.74
N THR A 132 5.92 -5.88 -17.95
CA THR A 132 6.53 -7.12 -18.46
C THR A 132 7.07 -6.89 -19.86
N VAL A 133 8.28 -7.38 -20.10
CA VAL A 133 8.86 -7.54 -21.44
C VAL A 133 9.17 -9.02 -21.67
N ALA A 134 8.82 -9.51 -22.85
CA ALA A 134 9.06 -10.88 -23.29
C ALA A 134 9.65 -10.91 -24.70
N GLY A 135 10.75 -11.64 -24.88
CA GLY A 135 11.44 -11.79 -26.17
C GLY A 135 11.69 -13.22 -26.54
N GLU A 136 11.44 -13.53 -27.81
CA GLU A 136 11.74 -14.84 -28.39
C GLU A 136 13.07 -14.80 -29.14
N PHE A 137 13.89 -15.83 -29.01
CA PHE A 137 15.20 -15.92 -29.65
C PHE A 137 15.45 -17.33 -30.19
N SER A 138 15.90 -17.45 -31.43
CA SER A 138 16.46 -18.71 -31.94
C SER A 138 17.98 -18.73 -31.79
N ILE A 139 18.48 -19.75 -31.11
CA ILE A 139 19.90 -19.99 -30.90
C ILE A 139 20.31 -21.21 -31.71
N LYS A 140 21.35 -21.11 -32.54
CA LYS A 140 21.87 -22.27 -33.27
C LYS A 140 22.74 -23.15 -32.39
N ALA A 141 22.80 -24.44 -32.74
CA ALA A 141 23.73 -25.36 -32.10
C ALA A 141 25.17 -24.82 -32.15
N GLY A 142 25.84 -24.81 -30.98
CA GLY A 142 27.18 -24.27 -30.79
C GLY A 142 27.23 -22.77 -30.46
N GLU A 143 26.12 -22.04 -30.54
CA GLU A 143 26.07 -20.61 -30.23
C GLU A 143 25.82 -20.33 -28.74
N THR A 144 26.07 -19.08 -28.36
CA THR A 144 25.91 -18.57 -27.01
C THR A 144 24.86 -17.48 -26.95
N PHE A 145 23.92 -17.61 -26.01
CA PHE A 145 23.01 -16.55 -25.64
C PHE A 145 23.54 -15.81 -24.43
N SER A 146 23.64 -14.48 -24.51
CA SER A 146 24.11 -13.64 -23.41
C SER A 146 23.49 -12.24 -23.47
N PHE A 147 23.45 -11.59 -22.33
CA PHE A 147 23.05 -10.18 -22.18
C PHE A 147 23.61 -9.62 -20.87
N GLU A 148 23.59 -8.30 -20.75
CA GLU A 148 23.87 -7.56 -19.52
C GLU A 148 22.59 -6.89 -19.04
N PHE A 149 22.48 -6.68 -17.74
CA PHE A 149 21.32 -6.01 -17.16
C PHE A 149 21.65 -5.10 -15.97
N VAL A 150 20.79 -4.12 -15.78
CA VAL A 150 20.69 -3.30 -14.57
C VAL A 150 19.25 -3.36 -14.09
N ALA A 151 19.03 -3.70 -12.83
CA ALA A 151 17.71 -3.68 -12.20
C ALA A 151 17.77 -2.89 -10.90
N ASN A 152 16.81 -1.99 -10.67
CA ASN A 152 16.73 -1.24 -9.42
C ASN A 152 15.38 -1.40 -8.74
N LEU A 153 15.39 -1.35 -7.42
CA LEU A 153 14.22 -1.32 -6.54
C LEU A 153 14.39 -0.18 -5.54
N ALA A 154 13.39 0.68 -5.41
CA ALA A 154 13.35 1.73 -4.41
C ALA A 154 11.97 1.77 -3.74
N MET A 155 11.95 1.60 -2.42
CA MET A 155 10.74 1.62 -1.62
C MET A 155 10.90 2.53 -0.41
N LEU A 156 9.81 3.20 -0.06
CA LEU A 156 9.74 4.09 1.09
C LEU A 156 8.33 4.03 1.68
N THR A 157 8.25 3.88 2.99
CA THR A 157 6.99 4.02 3.75
C THR A 157 7.22 5.01 4.89
N ALA A 158 6.19 5.78 5.24
CA ALA A 158 6.23 6.70 6.37
C ALA A 158 4.83 6.91 6.96
N VAL A 159 4.78 7.15 8.27
CA VAL A 159 3.56 7.47 9.02
C VAL A 159 3.86 8.51 10.10
N GLU A 160 2.88 9.33 10.48
CA GLU A 160 3.01 10.30 11.57
C GLU A 160 2.60 9.72 12.93
N ASN A 161 1.57 8.88 12.95
CA ASN A 161 1.03 8.19 14.10
C ASN A 161 1.06 6.66 13.87
N PRO A 162 2.17 5.99 14.21
CA PRO A 162 2.32 4.56 13.93
C PRO A 162 1.37 3.66 14.73
N LEU A 163 0.72 4.17 15.78
CA LEU A 163 -0.29 3.42 16.54
C LEU A 163 -1.62 3.31 15.80
N GLU A 164 -1.90 4.20 14.85
CA GLU A 164 -3.17 4.22 14.10
C GLU A 164 -2.94 3.99 12.61
N GLU A 165 -1.79 4.42 12.09
CA GLU A 165 -1.50 4.43 10.67
C GLU A 165 -0.66 3.23 10.23
N ILE A 166 -0.89 2.83 8.98
CA ILE A 166 -0.16 1.77 8.33
C ILE A 166 0.21 2.26 6.93
N ALA A 167 1.50 2.18 6.60
CA ALA A 167 2.00 2.36 5.25
C ALA A 167 2.81 1.13 4.83
N THR A 168 2.47 0.52 3.71
CA THR A 168 3.14 -0.67 3.19
C THR A 168 3.55 -0.48 1.75
N ALA A 169 4.73 -0.97 1.39
CA ALA A 169 5.22 -1.06 0.02
C ALA A 169 5.72 -2.48 -0.26
N THR A 170 5.41 -3.00 -1.44
CA THR A 170 5.89 -4.29 -1.95
C THR A 170 6.44 -4.10 -3.35
N GLY A 171 7.60 -4.69 -3.60
CA GLY A 171 8.26 -4.65 -4.89
C GLY A 171 8.79 -6.03 -5.27
N ASP A 172 8.42 -6.46 -6.46
CA ASP A 172 8.83 -7.74 -7.03
C ASP A 172 9.50 -7.50 -8.38
N LEU A 173 10.66 -8.12 -8.59
CA LEU A 173 11.37 -8.15 -9.87
C LEU A 173 11.64 -9.60 -10.23
N SER A 174 11.44 -9.97 -11.49
CA SER A 174 11.64 -11.32 -11.97
C SER A 174 12.16 -11.32 -13.39
N LEU A 175 13.16 -12.15 -13.66
CA LEU A 175 13.65 -12.50 -14.98
C LEU A 175 13.66 -14.02 -15.06
N VAL A 176 13.12 -14.57 -16.13
CA VAL A 176 13.02 -16.00 -16.39
C VAL A 176 13.45 -16.26 -17.82
N LEU A 177 14.36 -17.22 -18.00
CA LEU A 177 14.69 -17.77 -19.31
C LEU A 177 14.06 -19.15 -19.46
N PHE A 178 13.22 -19.28 -20.49
CA PHE A 178 12.48 -20.48 -20.78
C PHE A 178 12.91 -21.07 -22.13
N ASP A 179 13.26 -22.35 -22.14
CA ASP A 179 13.47 -23.12 -23.37
C ASP A 179 12.12 -23.64 -23.86
N SER A 180 11.59 -23.03 -24.91
CA SER A 180 10.31 -23.44 -25.52
C SER A 180 10.43 -24.67 -26.41
N THR A 181 11.66 -25.09 -26.75
CA THR A 181 11.91 -26.34 -27.49
C THR A 181 11.75 -27.55 -26.58
N ASN A 182 12.28 -27.46 -25.36
CA ASN A 182 12.23 -28.53 -24.35
C ASN A 182 11.19 -28.30 -23.24
N ASN A 183 10.47 -27.18 -23.28
CA ASN A 183 9.45 -26.78 -22.31
C ASN A 183 9.97 -26.74 -20.86
N ALA A 184 11.12 -26.08 -20.66
CA ALA A 184 11.83 -26.06 -19.38
C ALA A 184 12.30 -24.65 -19.00
N VAL A 185 12.17 -24.30 -17.71
CA VAL A 185 12.84 -23.12 -17.16
C VAL A 185 14.32 -23.43 -17.02
N LEU A 186 15.14 -22.60 -17.67
CA LEU A 186 16.59 -22.77 -17.69
C LEU A 186 17.25 -22.04 -16.52
N ASP A 187 16.89 -20.78 -16.36
CA ASP A 187 17.59 -19.82 -15.51
C ASP A 187 16.62 -18.73 -15.05
N PHE A 188 16.89 -18.13 -13.89
CA PHE A 188 16.03 -17.11 -13.29
C PHE A 188 16.80 -16.15 -12.39
N PHE A 189 16.27 -14.95 -12.23
CA PHE A 189 16.66 -13.98 -11.23
C PHE A 189 15.39 -13.36 -10.64
N THR A 190 15.30 -13.31 -9.32
CA THR A 190 14.14 -12.77 -8.61
C THR A 190 14.56 -11.90 -7.44
N VAL A 191 13.84 -10.81 -7.23
CA VAL A 191 13.94 -9.94 -6.06
C VAL A 191 12.55 -9.80 -5.49
N LEU A 192 12.41 -10.00 -4.18
CA LEU A 192 11.15 -9.86 -3.46
C LEU A 192 11.39 -8.97 -2.25
N SER A 193 10.54 -7.97 -2.07
CA SER A 193 10.65 -7.12 -0.90
C SER A 193 9.32 -6.57 -0.44
N LYS A 194 9.19 -6.44 0.87
CA LYS A 194 8.07 -5.79 1.54
C LYS A 194 8.60 -4.98 2.71
N ILE A 195 8.10 -3.76 2.85
CA ILE A 195 8.28 -2.92 4.04
C ILE A 195 6.93 -2.43 4.54
N ALA A 196 6.81 -2.25 5.85
CA ALA A 196 5.57 -1.85 6.49
C ALA A 196 5.84 -1.03 7.76
N THR A 197 5.71 0.29 7.64
CA THR A 197 5.75 1.18 8.79
C THR A 197 4.42 1.12 9.55
N SER A 198 4.44 0.51 10.75
CA SER A 198 3.35 0.53 11.73
C SER A 198 3.88 0.13 13.11
N ALA A 199 3.22 0.57 14.19
CA ALA A 199 3.49 0.07 15.54
C ALA A 199 2.87 -1.31 15.80
N HIS A 200 2.10 -1.86 14.85
CA HIS A 200 1.48 -3.19 14.98
C HIS A 200 2.42 -4.30 14.49
N PRO A 201 2.96 -5.15 15.38
CA PRO A 201 3.99 -6.15 15.02
C PRO A 201 3.52 -7.24 14.06
N ARG A 202 2.20 -7.42 13.90
CA ARG A 202 1.62 -8.39 12.97
C ARG A 202 1.62 -7.89 11.52
N GLU A 203 1.79 -6.59 11.33
CA GLU A 203 1.76 -5.94 10.03
C GLU A 203 3.17 -5.60 9.51
N SER A 204 4.15 -5.49 10.41
CA SER A 204 5.56 -5.16 10.17
C SER A 204 6.45 -6.36 9.80
N ALA A 205 5.95 -7.29 8.99
CA ALA A 205 6.77 -8.39 8.48
C ALA A 205 7.61 -7.91 7.29
N ASP A 206 8.67 -7.17 7.60
CA ASP A 206 9.60 -6.64 6.61
C ASP A 206 10.53 -7.73 6.11
N PHE A 207 10.80 -7.70 4.80
CA PHE A 207 11.82 -8.54 4.21
C PHE A 207 12.37 -7.94 2.93
N PHE A 208 13.59 -8.34 2.62
CA PHE A 208 14.25 -8.12 1.34
C PHE A 208 15.06 -9.37 1.04
N ASP A 209 14.78 -10.02 -0.08
CA ASP A 209 15.49 -11.22 -0.51
C ASP A 209 15.67 -11.20 -2.03
N TYR A 210 16.74 -11.84 -2.49
CA TYR A 210 16.99 -12.05 -3.91
C TYR A 210 17.65 -13.38 -4.16
N GLN A 211 17.36 -13.97 -5.31
CA GLN A 211 17.85 -15.28 -5.70
C GLN A 211 18.12 -15.29 -7.20
N ASN A 212 19.13 -16.05 -7.61
CA ASN A 212 19.47 -16.23 -9.02
C ASN A 212 19.99 -17.64 -9.30
N SER A 213 19.85 -18.08 -10.55
CA SER A 213 20.50 -19.30 -11.03
C SER A 213 21.99 -19.09 -11.25
N GLN A 214 22.72 -20.20 -11.42
CA GLN A 214 24.19 -20.21 -11.53
C GLN A 214 24.74 -19.50 -12.78
N ASN A 215 23.95 -19.38 -13.85
CA ASN A 215 24.37 -18.72 -15.08
C ASN A 215 24.12 -17.20 -15.08
N ILE A 216 23.53 -16.67 -14.00
CA ILE A 216 23.38 -15.23 -13.77
C ILE A 216 24.46 -14.79 -12.80
N ASN A 217 25.29 -13.86 -13.23
CA ASN A 217 26.30 -13.21 -12.39
C ASN A 217 25.77 -11.84 -11.95
N ILE A 218 25.91 -11.54 -10.66
CA ILE A 218 25.53 -10.25 -10.07
C ILE A 218 26.78 -9.66 -9.42
N ASP A 219 27.02 -8.35 -9.61
CA ASP A 219 28.07 -7.62 -8.90
C ASP A 219 27.86 -7.73 -7.38
N PRO A 220 28.81 -8.32 -6.64
CA PRO A 220 28.68 -8.54 -5.20
C PRO A 220 28.91 -7.29 -4.34
N ASN A 221 29.02 -6.09 -4.92
CA ASN A 221 29.26 -4.85 -4.18
C ASN A 221 28.17 -4.62 -3.10
N PRO A 222 28.52 -4.65 -1.80
CA PRO A 222 27.54 -4.52 -0.73
C PRO A 222 26.88 -3.14 -0.66
N ASN A 223 27.49 -2.11 -1.26
CA ASN A 223 26.91 -0.77 -1.30
C ASN A 223 25.73 -0.64 -2.27
N ASN A 224 25.46 -1.69 -3.05
CA ASN A 224 24.33 -1.73 -3.95
C ASN A 224 22.99 -1.92 -3.23
N PHE A 225 23.02 -2.23 -1.92
CA PHE A 225 21.84 -2.51 -1.11
C PHE A 225 21.84 -1.65 0.15
N ASN A 226 20.69 -1.07 0.47
CA ASN A 226 20.47 -0.36 1.72
C ASN A 226 19.05 -0.62 2.20
N THR A 227 18.92 -1.10 3.44
CA THR A 227 17.65 -1.42 4.07
C THR A 227 17.58 -0.73 5.43
N SER A 228 16.46 -0.08 5.72
CA SER A 228 16.15 0.51 7.01
C SER A 228 14.81 -0.01 7.50
N PHE A 229 14.84 -1.10 8.28
CA PHE A 229 13.66 -1.76 8.85
C PHE A 229 13.44 -1.40 10.32
N GLY A 230 12.21 -1.57 10.81
CA GLY A 230 11.87 -1.48 12.23
C GLY A 230 11.87 -0.07 12.82
N ASN A 231 11.92 0.96 11.98
CA ASN A 231 11.75 2.34 12.42
C ASN A 231 10.25 2.64 12.45
N SER A 232 9.79 3.14 13.60
CA SER A 232 8.37 3.34 13.86
C SER A 232 7.69 4.32 12.90
N ASN A 233 8.43 5.25 12.30
CA ASN A 233 7.83 6.34 11.52
C ASN A 233 8.22 6.29 10.04
N GLN A 234 9.26 5.54 9.67
CA GLN A 234 9.73 5.49 8.29
C GLN A 234 10.61 4.28 8.03
N GLU A 235 10.34 3.56 6.96
CA GLU A 235 11.18 2.45 6.50
C GLU A 235 11.51 2.56 5.02
N SER A 236 12.66 2.03 4.61
CA SER A 236 13.10 2.11 3.22
C SER A 236 13.93 0.90 2.77
N VAL A 237 13.89 0.67 1.47
CA VAL A 237 14.75 -0.28 0.75
C VAL A 237 15.22 0.40 -0.52
N THR A 238 16.52 0.36 -0.79
CA THR A 238 17.08 0.65 -2.11
C THR A 238 18.02 -0.48 -2.49
N ALA A 239 17.84 -1.02 -3.69
CA ALA A 239 18.67 -2.09 -4.22
C ALA A 239 18.98 -1.82 -5.70
N SER A 240 20.22 -2.07 -6.11
CA SER A 240 20.67 -2.03 -7.49
C SER A 240 21.38 -3.35 -7.83
N PHE A 241 21.02 -3.95 -8.95
CA PHE A 241 21.60 -5.20 -9.41
C PHE A 241 22.21 -4.96 -10.77
N ILE A 242 23.54 -4.98 -10.83
CA ILE A 242 24.29 -4.95 -12.08
C ILE A 242 24.74 -6.37 -12.35
N GLY A 243 24.37 -6.93 -13.49
CA GLY A 243 24.60 -8.33 -13.76
C GLY A 243 24.72 -8.70 -15.23
N SER A 244 25.03 -9.96 -15.45
CA SER A 244 25.14 -10.56 -16.77
C SER A 244 24.67 -12.00 -16.77
N TYR A 245 24.23 -12.46 -17.93
CA TYR A 245 23.86 -13.84 -18.20
C TYR A 245 24.63 -14.37 -19.40
N GLN A 246 25.05 -15.63 -19.34
CA GLN A 246 25.64 -16.31 -20.50
C GLN A 246 25.42 -17.82 -20.44
N ARG A 247 25.03 -18.42 -21.58
CA ARG A 247 24.93 -19.88 -21.75
C ARG A 247 25.13 -20.31 -23.20
N SER A 248 25.86 -21.40 -23.41
CA SER A 248 26.03 -22.03 -24.72
C SER A 248 25.06 -23.21 -24.92
N PHE A 249 24.59 -23.40 -26.14
CA PHE A 249 23.60 -24.41 -26.49
C PHE A 249 24.19 -25.44 -27.46
N GLN A 250 23.99 -26.73 -27.19
CA GLN A 250 24.53 -27.83 -28.01
C GLN A 250 23.60 -28.26 -29.15
N SER A 251 22.37 -27.77 -29.16
CA SER A 251 21.36 -28.01 -30.17
C SER A 251 20.64 -26.70 -30.51
N ASP A 252 20.03 -26.64 -31.69
CA ASP A 252 19.13 -25.56 -32.04
C ASP A 252 18.05 -25.42 -30.94
N THR A 253 17.92 -24.22 -30.37
CA THR A 253 17.09 -23.96 -29.20
C THR A 253 16.30 -22.67 -29.38
N ARG A 254 15.01 -22.70 -29.06
CA ARG A 254 14.16 -21.51 -28.96
C ARG A 254 14.03 -21.09 -27.52
N LEU A 255 14.34 -19.83 -27.24
CA LEU A 255 14.30 -19.23 -25.92
C LEU A 255 13.19 -18.18 -25.86
N ILE A 256 12.56 -18.10 -24.70
CA ILE A 256 11.70 -16.99 -24.31
C ILE A 256 12.33 -16.38 -23.06
N LEU A 257 12.79 -15.13 -23.17
CA LEU A 257 13.20 -14.34 -22.03
C LEU A 257 12.01 -13.52 -21.56
N ILE A 258 11.60 -13.68 -20.31
CA ILE A 258 10.48 -12.96 -19.71
C ILE A 258 11.04 -12.19 -18.52
N GLU A 259 10.85 -10.89 -18.52
CA GLU A 259 11.16 -10.03 -17.39
C GLU A 259 9.88 -9.33 -16.95
N THR A 260 9.63 -9.27 -15.65
CA THR A 260 8.40 -8.75 -15.05
C THR A 260 8.71 -8.08 -13.74
N LYS A 261 8.03 -6.96 -13.49
CA LYS A 261 8.03 -6.31 -12.19
C LYS A 261 6.64 -5.93 -11.75
N THR A 262 6.47 -5.90 -10.44
CA THR A 262 5.28 -5.41 -9.78
C THR A 262 5.69 -4.44 -8.68
N SER A 263 5.04 -3.29 -8.61
CA SER A 263 5.12 -2.37 -7.49
C SER A 263 3.73 -2.20 -6.91
N GLN A 264 3.60 -2.31 -5.60
CA GLN A 264 2.34 -2.17 -4.89
C GLN A 264 2.54 -1.36 -3.63
N VAL A 265 1.57 -0.50 -3.33
CA VAL A 265 1.55 0.29 -2.10
C VAL A 265 0.16 0.29 -1.50
N ASN A 266 0.13 0.47 -0.18
CA ASN A 266 -1.10 0.66 0.56
C ASN A 266 -0.88 1.59 1.75
N VAL A 267 -1.78 2.53 1.95
CA VAL A 267 -1.81 3.45 3.10
C VAL A 267 -3.19 3.43 3.74
N LYS A 268 -3.26 3.44 5.06
CA LYS A 268 -4.52 3.37 5.80
C LYS A 268 -4.43 4.03 7.16
N ALA A 269 -5.49 4.74 7.53
CA ALA A 269 -5.79 5.13 8.91
C ALA A 269 -7.25 4.78 9.26
N PRO A 270 -7.52 4.15 10.42
CA PRO A 270 -8.87 3.84 10.89
C PRO A 270 -9.62 5.10 11.34
N GLU A 271 -10.94 5.07 11.28
CA GLU A 271 -11.77 6.13 11.86
C GLU A 271 -11.48 6.28 13.36
N PRO A 272 -11.29 7.51 13.89
CA PRO A 272 -11.17 7.72 15.32
C PRO A 272 -12.42 7.19 16.01
N SER A 273 -12.24 6.16 16.82
CA SER A 273 -13.37 5.48 17.45
C SER A 273 -13.86 6.34 18.63
N ASN A 274 -14.95 7.07 18.44
CA ASN A 274 -15.69 7.73 19.53
C ASN A 274 -16.45 6.72 20.42
N THR A 275 -16.10 5.44 20.37
CA THR A 275 -16.81 4.35 21.05
C THR A 275 -16.87 4.55 22.56
N LEU A 276 -15.82 5.14 23.16
CA LEU A 276 -15.80 5.53 24.58
C LEU A 276 -16.74 6.69 24.89
N ALA A 277 -16.83 7.70 24.02
CA ALA A 277 -17.80 8.79 24.17
C ALA A 277 -19.25 8.27 24.05
N LEU A 278 -19.48 7.30 23.17
CA LEU A 278 -20.77 6.63 23.01
C LEU A 278 -21.12 5.78 24.25
N LEU A 279 -20.18 4.96 24.74
CA LEU A 279 -20.35 4.12 25.93
C LEU A 279 -20.56 4.94 27.21
N LEU A 280 -19.82 6.04 27.39
CA LEU A 280 -20.00 6.94 28.53
C LEU A 280 -21.29 7.77 28.40
N GLY A 281 -21.64 8.22 27.19
CA GLY A 281 -22.88 8.95 26.93
C GLY A 281 -24.14 8.12 27.20
N PHE A 282 -24.16 6.84 26.81
CA PHE A 282 -25.27 5.93 27.09
C PHE A 282 -25.23 5.31 28.49
N GLY A 283 -24.03 5.07 29.05
CA GLY A 283 -23.87 4.53 30.40
C GLY A 283 -24.37 5.49 31.49
N LEU A 284 -24.08 6.79 31.33
CA LEU A 284 -24.56 7.82 32.27
C LEU A 284 -26.07 8.04 32.13
N THR A 285 -26.62 8.10 30.91
CA THR A 285 -28.08 8.25 30.73
C THR A 285 -28.88 7.04 31.23
N GLY A 286 -28.38 5.82 31.05
CA GLY A 286 -29.00 4.59 31.57
C GLY A 286 -29.01 4.50 33.10
N ALA A 287 -27.92 4.88 33.78
CA ALA A 287 -27.84 4.88 35.24
C ALA A 287 -28.77 5.93 35.88
N PHE A 288 -28.88 7.13 35.28
CA PHE A 288 -29.79 8.18 35.75
C PHE A 288 -31.28 7.82 35.57
N LEU A 289 -31.64 7.13 34.48
CA LEU A 289 -33.01 6.64 34.26
C LEU A 289 -33.36 5.43 35.16
N GLY A 290 -32.40 4.53 35.39
CA GLY A 290 -32.55 3.41 36.33
C GLY A 290 -32.67 3.82 37.79
N ALA A 291 -31.99 4.89 38.21
CA ALA A 291 -32.10 5.44 39.56
C ALA A 291 -33.47 6.12 39.81
N LYS A 292 -34.00 6.84 38.81
CA LYS A 292 -35.33 7.47 38.90
C LYS A 292 -36.48 6.46 38.98
N SER A 293 -36.38 5.32 38.28
CA SER A 293 -37.41 4.29 38.32
C SER A 293 -37.48 3.54 39.66
N LYS A 294 -36.34 3.36 40.35
CA LYS A 294 -36.31 2.79 41.72
C LYS A 294 -36.89 3.73 42.78
N LEU A 295 -36.66 5.04 42.67
CA LEU A 295 -37.26 6.05 43.56
C LEU A 295 -38.79 6.13 43.40
N ASN A 296 -39.32 6.06 42.17
CA ASN A 296 -40.77 6.04 41.94
C ASN A 296 -41.45 4.73 42.38
N ARG A 297 -40.72 3.61 42.47
CA ARG A 297 -41.26 2.33 42.98
C ARG A 297 -41.38 2.31 44.50
N GLN A 298 -40.48 3.00 45.21
CA GLN A 298 -40.58 3.16 46.67
C GLN A 298 -41.66 4.18 47.07
N GLY A 299 -41.89 5.23 46.29
CA GLY A 299 -42.98 6.19 46.54
C GLY A 299 -44.40 5.63 46.38
N ARG A 300 -44.58 4.55 45.61
CA ARG A 300 -45.88 3.89 45.42
C ARG A 300 -46.24 2.85 46.48
N LEU A 301 -45.30 2.47 47.35
CA LEU A 301 -45.54 1.53 48.45
C LEU A 301 -46.05 2.20 49.74
N PHE A 302 -46.13 3.54 49.78
CA PHE A 302 -46.56 4.29 50.97
C PHE A 302 -47.91 5.02 50.83
N SER A 303 -48.73 4.75 49.79
CA SER A 303 -50.03 5.42 49.61
C SER A 303 -51.20 4.47 49.40
N THR A 304 -51.27 3.36 50.15
CA THR A 304 -52.49 2.55 50.19
C THR A 304 -52.74 2.04 51.60
N GLU A 305 -53.17 2.94 52.48
CA GLU A 305 -54.07 2.58 53.57
C GLU A 305 -54.84 3.81 54.04
N ILE A 306 -56.01 3.55 54.62
CA ILE A 306 -57.01 4.48 55.20
C ILE A 306 -58.18 4.78 54.26
N GLY A 307 -59.27 4.04 54.49
CA GLY A 307 -60.60 4.45 54.05
C GLY A 307 -61.69 3.38 54.09
N LYS A 308 -61.95 2.72 55.24
CA LYS A 308 -63.26 2.13 55.56
C LYS A 308 -63.52 2.15 57.07
N VAL A 309 -64.46 3.00 57.49
CA VAL A 309 -65.45 2.74 58.55
C VAL A 309 -66.81 2.96 57.89
#